data_AF-A0A2S0KSF1-F1
#
_entry.id   AF-A0A2S0KSF1-F1
#
_cell.length_a   1.000
_cell.length_b   1.000
_cell.length_c   1.000
_cell.angle_alpha   90.00
_cell.angle_beta   90.00
_cell.angle_gamma   90.00
#
_symmetry.space_group_name_H-M   'P 1'
#
loop_
_entity.id
_entity.type
_entity.pdbx_description
1 polymer ?
#
loop_
_entity_poly.entity_id
_entity_poly.type
_entity_poly.pdbx_seq_one_letter_code
_entity_poly.pdbx_strand_id
1 'polypeptide(L)'
;MSIESTITVGTIAIVKIGRNEVEVTVTEITANGWKVKSQTTGREFEVRRIERIVTEPAEEAEPETAAPAEPETEEEDNAVNPAPESGSGPRPEKKLSLLNAAAQVLATCRTPMNCKEIIAKAVEMGLWTPTGAKTPEQTLYSGIFREIKTTEEPRFRKSATRKGSFEHTKKR
;
A
#
# COMPACT_ATOMS: atom_id res chain seq x y z
N MET A 1 21.70 -27.57 7.64
CA MET A 1 22.09 -27.58 6.22
C MET A 1 21.57 -26.29 5.62
N SER A 2 22.43 -25.52 4.96
CA SER A 2 22.13 -24.14 4.59
C SER A 2 21.37 -24.09 3.26
N ILE A 3 20.18 -23.46 3.27
CA ILE A 3 19.28 -23.29 2.11
C ILE A 3 19.92 -22.55 0.92
N GLU A 4 20.97 -21.80 1.18
CA GLU A 4 21.81 -21.07 0.20
C GLU A 4 22.49 -21.98 -0.84
N SER A 5 22.66 -23.29 -0.57
CA SER A 5 23.31 -24.24 -1.50
C SER A 5 22.36 -24.94 -2.50
N THR A 6 21.05 -24.69 -2.44
CA THR A 6 20.04 -25.38 -3.30
C THR A 6 19.32 -24.42 -4.26
N ILE A 7 19.75 -23.16 -4.33
CA ILE A 7 19.08 -22.13 -5.13
C ILE A 7 19.69 -22.06 -6.53
N THR A 8 18.93 -22.46 -7.55
CA THR A 8 19.29 -22.33 -8.96
C THR A 8 18.54 -21.16 -9.61
N VAL A 9 19.05 -20.66 -10.75
CA VAL A 9 18.28 -19.75 -11.61
C VAL A 9 17.00 -20.46 -12.06
N GLY A 10 15.86 -19.78 -11.93
CA GLY A 10 14.52 -20.34 -12.13
C GLY A 10 13.81 -20.80 -10.83
N THR A 11 14.54 -20.99 -9.73
CA THR A 11 13.94 -21.36 -8.42
C THR A 11 12.97 -20.27 -7.94
N ILE A 12 11.78 -20.66 -7.50
CA ILE A 12 10.83 -19.78 -6.81
C ILE A 12 11.13 -19.82 -5.30
N ALA A 13 11.16 -18.66 -4.67
CA ALA A 13 11.44 -18.50 -3.26
C ALA A 13 10.56 -17.41 -2.64
N ILE A 14 10.36 -17.50 -1.32
CA ILE A 14 9.70 -16.46 -0.54
C ILE A 14 10.79 -15.65 0.17
N VAL A 15 10.82 -14.36 -0.11
CA VAL A 15 11.73 -13.40 0.52
C VAL A 15 10.96 -12.40 1.39
N LYS A 16 11.53 -12.11 2.57
CA LYS A 16 10.95 -11.17 3.52
C LYS A 16 11.52 -9.77 3.30
N ILE A 17 10.71 -8.88 2.75
CA ILE A 17 11.08 -7.49 2.44
C ILE A 17 10.44 -6.58 3.49
N GLY A 18 11.19 -6.35 4.58
CA GLY A 18 10.75 -5.53 5.71
C GLY A 18 9.60 -6.17 6.49
N ARG A 19 8.35 -5.79 6.17
CA ARG A 19 7.12 -6.33 6.79
C ARG A 19 6.30 -7.21 5.85
N ASN A 20 6.71 -7.31 4.59
CA ASN A 20 6.00 -8.06 3.55
C ASN A 20 6.78 -9.31 3.20
N GLU A 21 6.06 -10.40 2.93
CA GLU A 21 6.58 -11.61 2.30
C GLU A 21 6.22 -11.53 0.82
N VAL A 22 7.19 -11.82 -0.05
CA VAL A 22 7.04 -11.67 -1.50
C VAL A 22 7.59 -12.91 -2.19
N GLU A 23 6.79 -13.48 -3.09
CA GLU A 23 7.20 -14.56 -3.97
C GLU A 23 8.03 -14.01 -5.13
N VAL A 24 9.22 -14.60 -5.31
CA VAL A 24 10.22 -14.15 -6.26
C VAL A 24 10.84 -15.35 -6.99
N THR A 25 11.08 -15.19 -8.28
CA THR A 25 11.84 -16.15 -9.09
C THR A 25 13.29 -15.68 -9.20
N VAL A 26 14.25 -16.56 -8.93
CA VAL A 26 15.68 -16.23 -9.02
C VAL A 26 16.10 -16.11 -10.48
N THR A 27 16.58 -14.94 -10.90
CA THR A 27 16.95 -14.64 -12.28
C THR A 27 18.46 -14.73 -12.51
N GLU A 28 19.28 -14.37 -11.51
CA GLU A 28 20.73 -14.40 -11.60
C GLU A 28 21.34 -14.63 -10.21
N ILE A 29 22.36 -15.47 -10.13
CA ILE A 29 23.11 -15.72 -8.89
C ILE A 29 24.40 -14.90 -8.96
N THR A 30 24.64 -14.01 -7.99
CA THR A 30 25.84 -13.18 -7.92
C THR A 30 26.72 -13.61 -6.75
N ALA A 31 28.00 -13.23 -6.76
CA ALA A 31 28.95 -13.63 -5.72
C ALA A 31 28.61 -13.12 -4.29
N ASN A 32 27.64 -12.21 -4.15
CA ASN A 32 27.24 -11.61 -2.87
C ASN A 32 25.70 -11.67 -2.62
N GLY A 33 24.94 -12.40 -3.44
CA GLY A 33 23.48 -12.50 -3.31
C GLY A 33 22.78 -13.07 -4.55
N TRP A 34 21.48 -12.85 -4.64
CA TRP A 34 20.64 -13.31 -5.75
C TRP A 34 19.86 -12.13 -6.32
N LYS A 35 19.88 -11.93 -7.65
CA LYS A 35 18.85 -11.11 -8.30
C LYS A 35 17.60 -11.95 -8.46
N VAL A 36 16.48 -11.41 -8.02
CA VAL A 36 15.20 -12.09 -8.02
C VAL A 36 14.12 -11.17 -8.59
N LYS A 37 13.19 -11.73 -9.35
CA LYS A 37 12.04 -11.03 -9.93
C LYS A 37 10.79 -11.37 -9.15
N SER A 38 10.11 -10.38 -8.58
CA SER A 38 8.80 -10.57 -7.96
C SER A 38 7.77 -10.99 -9.00
N GLN A 39 7.09 -12.12 -8.76
CA GLN A 39 5.98 -12.51 -9.63
C GLN A 39 4.78 -11.55 -9.46
N THR A 40 4.50 -11.10 -8.24
CA THR A 40 3.39 -10.18 -7.93
C THR A 40 3.56 -8.77 -8.52
N THR A 41 4.79 -8.27 -8.59
CA THR A 41 5.06 -6.85 -8.98
C THR A 41 5.84 -6.73 -10.30
N GLY A 42 6.32 -7.84 -10.87
CA GLY A 42 7.19 -7.87 -12.05
C GLY A 42 8.58 -7.25 -11.87
N ARG A 43 8.89 -6.68 -10.70
CA ARG A 43 10.12 -5.93 -10.41
C ARG A 43 11.27 -6.85 -10.01
N GLU A 44 12.46 -6.51 -10.47
CA GLU A 44 13.73 -7.19 -10.14
C GLU A 44 14.45 -6.45 -9.01
N PHE A 45 15.09 -7.21 -8.11
CA PHE A 45 15.88 -6.66 -7.00
C PHE A 45 16.91 -7.68 -6.46
N GLU A 46 18.01 -7.18 -5.86
CA GLU A 46 19.02 -8.01 -5.20
C GLU A 46 18.58 -8.37 -3.77
N VAL A 47 18.67 -9.65 -3.41
CA VAL A 47 18.46 -10.16 -2.05
C VAL A 47 19.70 -10.90 -1.54
N ARG A 48 20.00 -10.72 -0.26
CA ARG A 48 21.13 -11.38 0.44
C ARG A 48 20.69 -12.46 1.42
N ARG A 49 19.38 -12.65 1.55
CA ARG A 49 18.76 -13.62 2.47
C ARG A 49 17.44 -14.08 1.86
N ILE A 50 17.37 -15.36 1.55
CA ILE A 50 16.13 -16.07 1.22
C ILE A 50 15.71 -16.81 2.49
N GLU A 51 14.43 -16.70 2.90
CA GLU A 51 13.96 -17.35 4.14
C GLU A 51 13.37 -18.73 3.87
N ARG A 52 12.80 -18.95 2.67
CA ARG A 52 12.22 -20.23 2.27
C ARG A 52 12.30 -20.43 0.75
N ILE A 53 12.88 -21.54 0.31
CA ILE A 53 12.78 -22.02 -1.06
C ILE A 53 11.44 -22.75 -1.26
N VAL A 54 10.78 -22.51 -2.38
CA VAL A 54 9.61 -23.27 -2.84
C VAL A 54 10.12 -24.22 -3.91
N THR A 55 10.61 -25.38 -3.48
CA THR A 55 11.23 -26.36 -4.38
C THR A 55 10.18 -27.33 -4.94
N GLU A 56 9.59 -26.97 -6.07
CA GLU A 56 8.81 -27.89 -6.92
C GLU A 56 9.22 -27.69 -8.39
N PRO A 57 10.33 -28.31 -8.84
CA PRO A 57 10.61 -28.53 -10.26
C PRO A 57 9.94 -29.83 -10.75
N ALA A 58 9.40 -29.81 -11.96
CA ALA A 58 8.46 -30.80 -12.51
C ALA A 58 9.07 -32.11 -13.06
N GLU A 59 8.27 -33.18 -13.04
CA GLU A 59 8.32 -34.44 -13.82
C GLU A 59 6.99 -35.21 -13.54
N GLU A 60 6.22 -35.82 -14.46
CA GLU A 60 6.24 -35.80 -15.94
C GLU A 60 4.81 -35.62 -16.54
N ALA A 61 4.08 -36.68 -16.95
CA ALA A 61 2.77 -36.59 -17.63
C ALA A 61 1.84 -37.83 -17.43
N GLU A 62 0.52 -37.67 -17.62
CA GLU A 62 -0.22 -38.26 -18.77
C GLU A 62 -1.66 -37.68 -18.90
N PRO A 63 -2.31 -37.73 -20.10
CA PRO A 63 -3.49 -36.90 -20.42
C PRO A 63 -4.76 -37.67 -20.83
N GLU A 64 -5.92 -37.36 -20.24
CA GLU A 64 -7.25 -37.72 -20.80
C GLU A 64 -8.31 -36.73 -20.26
N THR A 65 -8.80 -35.74 -21.01
CA THR A 65 -9.79 -35.74 -22.11
C THR A 65 -11.21 -35.34 -21.65
N ALA A 66 -11.77 -34.31 -22.33
CA ALA A 66 -13.18 -33.90 -22.41
C ALA A 66 -13.90 -33.41 -21.11
N ALA A 67 -14.20 -32.12 -20.89
CA ALA A 67 -15.05 -31.17 -21.66
C ALA A 67 -16.53 -31.14 -21.19
N PRO A 68 -17.37 -30.15 -21.57
CA PRO A 68 -17.12 -28.71 -21.71
C PRO A 68 -18.23 -27.81 -21.10
N ALA A 69 -17.93 -26.51 -20.91
CA ALA A 69 -18.83 -25.35 -20.81
C ALA A 69 -17.93 -24.12 -20.48
N GLU A 70 -17.17 -23.51 -21.40
CA GLU A 70 -17.60 -22.67 -22.54
C GLU A 70 -18.33 -21.36 -22.13
N PRO A 71 -18.20 -20.26 -22.89
CA PRO A 71 -17.31 -19.17 -22.47
C PRO A 71 -17.94 -17.77 -22.59
N GLU A 72 -17.16 -16.73 -22.27
CA GLU A 72 -16.91 -15.52 -23.10
C GLU A 72 -15.89 -14.66 -22.29
N THR A 73 -14.68 -14.32 -22.76
CA THR A 73 -14.32 -13.55 -23.98
C THR A 73 -14.72 -12.07 -23.78
N GLU A 74 -13.88 -11.05 -23.97
CA GLU A 74 -12.66 -10.91 -24.79
C GLU A 74 -11.67 -9.89 -24.15
N GLU A 75 -10.38 -10.04 -24.48
CA GLU A 75 -9.34 -9.00 -24.79
C GLU A 75 -9.25 -7.68 -23.96
N GLU A 76 -8.06 -7.28 -23.48
CA GLU A 76 -6.96 -6.68 -24.27
C GLU A 76 -7.45 -5.43 -25.02
N ASP A 77 -7.00 -4.21 -24.71
CA ASP A 77 -5.64 -3.74 -24.90
C ASP A 77 -5.40 -2.40 -24.14
N ASN A 78 -4.18 -1.90 -24.27
CA ASN A 78 -3.79 -0.50 -24.36
C ASN A 78 -3.09 0.08 -23.13
N ALA A 79 -1.78 -0.14 -23.15
CA ALA A 79 -0.82 0.60 -22.38
C ALA A 79 -0.89 2.11 -22.68
N VAL A 80 -1.46 2.88 -21.76
CA VAL A 80 -1.05 4.28 -21.55
C VAL A 80 -0.96 4.56 -20.06
N ASN A 81 0.22 4.96 -19.62
CA ASN A 81 0.47 5.53 -18.29
C ASN A 81 -0.10 6.96 -18.24
N PRO A 82 -1.13 7.26 -17.44
CA PRO A 82 -1.43 8.62 -17.04
C PRO A 82 -0.72 8.89 -15.71
N ALA A 83 0.20 9.86 -15.72
CA ALA A 83 0.60 10.49 -14.47
C ALA A 83 -0.68 10.95 -13.72
N PRO A 84 -0.79 10.75 -12.39
CA PRO A 84 -2.00 11.12 -11.66
C PRO A 84 -2.05 12.65 -11.47
N GLU A 85 -2.40 13.34 -12.54
CA GLU A 85 -2.87 14.72 -12.49
C GLU A 85 -4.23 14.80 -11.78
N SER A 86 -4.53 16.02 -11.32
CA SER A 86 -5.61 16.32 -10.40
C SER A 86 -6.98 15.94 -10.94
N GLY A 87 -7.74 15.14 -10.18
CA GLY A 87 -9.13 14.79 -10.49
C GLY A 87 -9.98 14.70 -9.24
N SER A 88 -10.79 15.74 -8.98
CA SER A 88 -11.82 15.71 -7.92
C SER A 88 -12.94 14.75 -8.31
N GLY A 89 -13.05 13.63 -7.60
CA GLY A 89 -14.17 12.70 -7.70
C GLY A 89 -14.41 11.97 -6.38
N PRO A 90 -15.67 11.70 -5.98
CA PRO A 90 -15.97 10.98 -4.75
C PRO A 90 -15.50 9.52 -4.86
N ARG A 91 -14.38 9.20 -4.19
CA ARG A 91 -13.85 7.83 -4.14
C ARG A 91 -14.80 6.93 -3.32
N PRO A 92 -15.11 5.69 -3.77
CA PRO A 92 -16.21 4.89 -3.24
C PRO A 92 -16.16 4.63 -1.74
N GLU A 93 -17.34 4.47 -1.15
CA GLU A 93 -17.62 4.38 0.28
C GLU A 93 -17.06 3.09 0.92
N LYS A 94 -15.75 3.05 1.16
CA LYS A 94 -15.05 1.94 1.81
C LYS A 94 -14.13 2.45 2.92
N LYS A 95 -14.74 2.64 4.10
CA LYS A 95 -14.16 3.18 5.34
C LYS A 95 -13.75 4.66 5.20
N LEU A 96 -13.87 5.46 6.26
CA LEU A 96 -13.43 6.84 6.21
C LEU A 96 -11.90 6.87 6.03
N SER A 97 -11.44 7.46 4.91
CA SER A 97 -10.02 7.77 4.72
C SER A 97 -9.51 8.57 5.92
N LEU A 98 -8.26 8.33 6.34
CA LEU A 98 -7.61 8.97 7.48
C LEU A 98 -7.81 10.50 7.51
N LEU A 99 -7.81 11.13 6.33
CA LEU A 99 -8.01 12.57 6.17
C LEU A 99 -9.49 12.98 6.35
N ASN A 100 -10.46 12.18 5.90
CA ASN A 100 -11.88 12.42 6.17
C ASN A 100 -12.24 12.16 7.65
N ALA A 101 -11.66 11.13 8.27
CA ALA A 101 -11.83 10.87 9.70
C ALA A 101 -11.27 12.03 10.55
N ALA A 102 -10.10 12.57 10.17
CA ALA A 102 -9.52 13.75 10.79
C ALA A 102 -10.43 15.00 10.69
N ALA A 103 -11.07 15.22 9.54
CA ALA A 103 -12.05 16.30 9.37
C ALA A 103 -13.24 16.13 10.32
N GLN A 104 -13.79 14.92 10.45
CA GLN A 104 -14.91 14.65 11.37
C GLN A 104 -14.53 14.85 12.84
N VAL A 105 -13.35 14.39 13.27
CA VAL A 105 -12.84 14.63 14.64
C VAL A 105 -12.77 16.12 14.95
N LEU A 106 -12.16 16.92 14.07
CA LEU A 106 -12.04 18.37 14.28
C LEU A 106 -13.39 19.09 14.22
N ALA A 107 -14.30 18.66 13.34
CA ALA A 107 -15.67 19.21 13.28
C ALA A 107 -16.51 18.89 14.52
N THR A 108 -16.25 17.74 15.16
CA THR A 108 -16.94 17.26 16.36
C THR A 108 -16.38 17.94 17.62
N CYS A 109 -15.06 17.90 17.82
CA CYS A 109 -14.41 18.46 19.00
C CYS A 109 -14.30 19.99 18.96
N ARG A 110 -14.35 20.62 17.78
CA ARG A 110 -14.30 22.08 17.55
C ARG A 110 -13.13 22.80 18.25
N THR A 111 -12.06 22.07 18.55
CA THR A 111 -10.87 22.51 19.28
C THR A 111 -9.62 22.23 18.45
N PRO A 112 -8.58 23.08 18.54
CA PRO A 112 -7.36 22.89 17.78
C PRO A 112 -6.53 21.72 18.31
N MET A 113 -6.34 20.69 17.48
CA MET A 113 -5.65 19.45 17.84
C MET A 113 -4.43 19.18 16.95
N ASN A 114 -3.41 18.55 17.50
CA ASN A 114 -2.26 18.04 16.76
C ASN A 114 -2.62 16.73 16.05
N CYS A 115 -1.88 16.36 14.98
CA CYS A 115 -2.13 15.11 14.24
C CYS A 115 -2.16 13.86 15.14
N LYS A 116 -1.36 13.82 16.21
CA LYS A 116 -1.39 12.77 17.25
C LYS A 116 -2.76 12.64 17.92
N GLU A 117 -3.28 13.76 18.41
CA GLU A 117 -4.55 13.83 19.14
C GLU A 117 -5.72 13.53 18.20
N ILE A 118 -5.67 14.04 16.97
CA ILE A 118 -6.66 13.75 15.92
C ILE A 118 -6.73 12.25 15.62
N ILE A 119 -5.58 11.57 15.49
CA ILE A 119 -5.54 10.12 15.23
C ILE A 119 -6.03 9.33 16.44
N ALA A 120 -5.57 9.66 17.65
CA ALA A 120 -6.05 9.01 18.86
C ALA A 120 -7.58 9.11 18.98
N LYS A 121 -8.16 10.29 18.71
CA LYS A 121 -9.61 10.51 18.67
C LYS A 121 -10.31 9.82 17.50
N ALA A 122 -9.71 9.76 16.31
CA ALA A 122 -10.28 9.02 15.18
C ALA A 122 -10.37 7.51 15.45
N VAL A 123 -9.41 6.96 16.20
CA VAL A 123 -9.43 5.55 16.65
C VAL A 123 -10.44 5.35 17.80
N GLU A 124 -10.45 6.24 18.79
CA GLU A 124 -11.40 6.22 19.92
C GLU A 124 -12.87 6.29 19.46
N MET A 125 -13.16 7.13 18.46
CA MET A 125 -14.49 7.28 17.86
C MET A 125 -14.83 6.16 16.85
N GLY A 126 -13.94 5.20 16.61
CA GLY A 126 -14.13 4.13 15.62
C GLY A 126 -14.16 4.60 14.15
N LEU A 127 -13.86 5.88 13.89
CA LEU A 127 -13.89 6.48 12.55
C LEU A 127 -12.77 5.96 11.64
N TRP A 128 -11.63 5.59 12.23
CA TRP A 128 -10.48 5.06 11.50
C TRP A 128 -9.76 3.98 12.30
N THR A 129 -9.49 2.83 11.68
CA THR A 129 -8.71 1.74 12.27
C THR A 129 -7.23 1.94 11.93
N PRO A 130 -6.29 1.82 12.89
CA PRO A 130 -4.86 1.92 12.59
C PRO A 130 -4.43 0.78 11.67
N THR A 131 -4.08 1.12 10.43
CA THR A 131 -3.40 0.21 9.51
C THR A 131 -1.94 0.03 9.96
N GLY A 132 -1.26 -1.01 9.49
CA GLY A 132 0.13 -1.33 9.87
C GLY A 132 1.21 -0.27 9.52
N ALA A 133 0.82 0.92 9.09
CA ALA A 133 1.71 2.06 8.89
C ALA A 133 2.43 2.45 10.19
N LYS A 134 3.76 2.65 10.13
CA LYS A 134 4.58 2.97 11.30
C LYS A 134 4.31 4.37 11.88
N THR A 135 3.84 5.31 11.05
CA THR A 135 3.73 6.75 11.37
C THR A 135 2.52 7.42 10.69
N PRO A 136 1.27 7.04 11.02
CA PRO A 136 0.07 7.60 10.38
C PRO A 136 -0.04 9.13 10.57
N GLU A 137 0.55 9.68 11.63
CA GLU A 137 0.64 11.11 11.89
C GLU A 137 1.34 11.89 10.77
N GLN A 138 2.41 11.34 10.19
CA GLN A 138 3.18 11.98 9.13
C GLN A 138 2.39 11.98 7.82
N THR A 139 1.70 10.88 7.53
CA THR A 139 0.77 10.77 6.40
C THR A 139 -0.37 11.78 6.54
N LEU A 140 -0.97 11.89 7.72
CA LEU A 140 -2.03 12.87 8.00
C LEU A 140 -1.52 14.31 7.86
N TYR A 141 -0.37 14.64 8.46
CA TYR A 141 0.24 15.98 8.37
C TYR A 141 0.49 16.39 6.91
N SER A 142 1.08 15.50 6.12
CA SER A 142 1.37 15.73 4.70
C SER A 142 0.10 15.89 3.87
N GLY A 143 -0.93 15.09 4.17
CA GLY A 143 -2.25 15.18 3.53
C GLY A 143 -2.95 16.51 3.81
N ILE A 144 -3.03 16.92 5.09
CA ILE A 144 -3.59 18.20 5.51
C ILE A 144 -2.81 19.37 4.87
N PHE A 145 -1.48 19.32 4.89
CA PHE A 145 -0.65 20.37 4.30
C PHE A 145 -0.83 20.50 2.79
N ARG A 146 -1.02 19.37 2.08
CA ARG A 146 -1.33 19.38 0.64
C ARG A 146 -2.71 19.95 0.38
N GLU A 147 -3.75 19.58 1.14
CA GLU A 147 -5.09 20.15 0.97
C GLU A 147 -5.08 21.67 1.18
N ILE A 148 -4.45 22.16 2.25
CA ILE A 148 -4.31 23.60 2.54
C ILE A 148 -3.57 24.36 1.41
N LYS A 149 -2.67 23.70 0.67
CA LYS A 149 -1.91 24.33 -0.43
C LYS A 149 -2.62 24.24 -1.79
N THR A 150 -3.39 23.19 -2.03
CA THR A 150 -3.93 22.85 -3.36
C THR A 150 -5.42 23.19 -3.52
N THR A 151 -6.16 23.34 -2.42
CA THR A 151 -7.60 23.62 -2.44
C THR A 151 -7.86 25.08 -2.05
N GLU A 152 -8.70 25.78 -2.80
CA GLU A 152 -9.09 27.19 -2.52
C GLU A 152 -9.91 27.32 -1.23
N GLU A 153 -10.78 26.34 -0.96
CA GLU A 153 -11.60 26.26 0.25
C GLU A 153 -11.24 25.01 1.09
N PRO A 154 -10.04 24.99 1.73
CA PRO A 154 -9.55 23.81 2.44
C PRO A 154 -10.37 23.56 3.70
N ARG A 155 -10.57 22.28 4.07
CA ARG A 155 -11.37 21.87 5.23
C ARG A 155 -10.62 22.06 6.55
N PHE A 156 -9.29 22.15 6.46
CA PHE A 156 -8.38 22.34 7.58
C PHE A 156 -7.76 23.74 7.55
N ARG A 157 -7.46 24.28 8.72
CA ARG A 157 -6.61 25.45 8.92
C ARG A 157 -5.56 25.15 9.97
N LYS A 158 -4.39 25.78 9.87
CA LYS A 158 -3.41 25.82 10.97
C LYS A 158 -3.96 26.73 12.07
N SER A 159 -4.00 26.25 13.31
CA SER A 159 -4.51 27.06 14.40
C SER A 159 -3.56 28.19 14.75
N ALA A 160 -4.11 29.39 14.98
CA ALA A 160 -3.36 30.53 15.48
C ALA A 160 -3.04 30.40 16.98
N THR A 161 -3.91 29.72 17.74
CA THR A 161 -3.83 29.63 19.20
C THR A 161 -2.81 28.59 19.69
N ARG A 162 -2.61 27.50 18.94
CA ARG A 162 -1.72 26.40 19.33
C ARG A 162 -0.83 25.97 18.15
N LYS A 163 0.48 26.22 18.30
CA LYS A 163 1.47 25.93 17.25
C LYS A 163 1.54 24.43 16.96
N GLY A 164 1.39 24.06 15.69
CA GLY A 164 1.39 22.67 15.23
C GLY A 164 0.01 21.98 15.29
N SER A 165 -1.03 22.67 15.73
CA SER A 165 -2.41 22.18 15.72
C SER A 165 -3.17 22.59 14.47
N PHE A 166 -4.20 21.83 14.16
CA PHE A 166 -5.16 22.09 13.08
C PHE A 166 -6.58 22.21 13.62
N GLU A 167 -7.40 22.97 12.93
CA GLU A 167 -8.81 23.24 13.22
C GLU A 167 -9.65 23.10 11.93
N HIS A 168 -10.94 22.79 12.07
CA HIS A 168 -11.86 22.63 10.93
C HIS A 168 -12.41 24.00 10.49
N THR A 169 -12.35 24.31 9.19
CA THR A 169 -12.77 25.63 8.66
C THR A 169 -14.28 25.76 8.53
N LYS A 170 -14.96 24.73 8.01
CA LYS A 170 -16.41 24.77 7.83
C LYS A 170 -17.09 24.59 9.19
N LYS A 171 -17.86 25.59 9.62
CA LYS A 171 -18.92 25.39 10.60
C LYS A 171 -20.03 24.59 9.93
N ARG A 172 -20.55 23.59 10.65
CA ARG A 172 -21.72 22.80 10.27
C ARG A 172 -22.97 23.39 10.92
#